data_AF-A0A8X8XJB6-F1
#
_entry.id   AF-A0A8X8XJB6-F1
#
_cell.length_a   1.000
_cell.length_b   1.000
_cell.length_c   1.000
_cell.angle_alpha   90.00
_cell.angle_beta   90.00
_cell.angle_gamma   90.00
#
_symmetry.space_group_name_H-M   'P 1'
#
loop_
_entity.id
_entity.type
_entity.pdbx_description
1 polymer ?
#
loop_
_entity_poly.entity_id
_entity_poly.type
_entity_poly.pdbx_seq_one_letter_code
_entity_poly.pdbx_strand_id
1 'polypeptide(L)'
;MAEEEVKAVDPKPSCADAEEKAVVPLPLPPALDKPDDSKALVVVRKDAAEEKKPEEGSVNRDAVLARVATEKRLSLIKAWEESEKSKAENKAQKNMSSVVAWENSKKATLDAELKKIEEQLEKKKAGYIEKTKNKIAALHKQAEEKRALIEAKRGEDLLKAEETSAKYRATGTVPKKLLGCF
;
A
#
# COMPACT_ATOMS: atom_id res chain seq x y z
N MET A 1 30.30 -21.95 -51.10
CA MET A 1 28.96 -22.46 -50.71
C MET A 1 28.95 -22.47 -49.19
N ALA A 2 28.09 -21.78 -48.46
CA ALA A 2 27.04 -20.83 -48.79
C ALA A 2 26.98 -19.85 -47.61
N GLU A 3 26.70 -18.59 -47.93
CA GLU A 3 26.29 -17.56 -46.98
C GLU A 3 24.88 -17.88 -46.46
N GLU A 4 24.58 -17.56 -45.19
CA GLU A 4 23.22 -17.13 -44.83
C GLU A 4 23.28 -16.16 -43.65
N GLU A 5 23.01 -14.89 -43.97
CA GLU A 5 22.58 -13.82 -43.09
C GLU A 5 21.26 -14.17 -42.38
N VAL A 6 21.13 -13.81 -41.10
CA VAL A 6 19.80 -13.43 -40.55
C VAL A 6 19.94 -12.14 -39.75
N LYS A 7 19.26 -11.12 -40.29
CA LYS A 7 19.07 -9.76 -39.80
C LYS A 7 17.65 -9.64 -39.27
N ALA A 8 17.44 -9.15 -38.05
CA ALA A 8 16.24 -8.41 -37.61
C ALA A 8 16.40 -7.97 -36.13
N VAL A 9 16.57 -6.68 -35.83
CA VAL A 9 15.56 -5.62 -35.59
C VAL A 9 15.22 -5.49 -34.09
N ASP A 10 15.54 -4.30 -33.57
CA ASP A 10 15.36 -3.79 -32.20
C ASP A 10 13.93 -3.90 -31.63
N PRO A 11 13.80 -3.67 -30.32
CA PRO A 11 12.92 -2.57 -29.94
C PRO A 11 13.55 -1.59 -28.93
N LYS A 12 13.47 -0.31 -29.29
CA LYS A 12 13.50 0.86 -28.40
C LYS A 12 12.49 0.72 -27.25
N PRO A 13 12.79 1.24 -26.06
CA PRO A 13 11.79 1.80 -25.18
C PRO A 13 11.76 3.34 -25.31
N SER A 14 10.63 3.87 -25.77
CA SER A 14 10.26 5.29 -25.61
C SER A 14 9.00 5.39 -24.75
N CYS A 15 9.04 6.21 -23.70
CA CYS A 15 7.94 6.99 -23.09
C CYS A 15 8.67 7.98 -22.15
N ALA A 16 8.72 9.28 -22.41
CA ALA A 16 7.62 10.25 -22.29
C ALA A 16 7.05 10.29 -20.87
N ASP A 17 7.64 11.19 -20.08
CA ASP A 17 7.06 12.10 -19.09
C ASP A 17 5.75 11.70 -18.36
N ALA A 18 5.86 11.53 -17.04
CA ALA A 18 4.80 11.83 -16.07
C ALA A 18 5.37 11.89 -14.64
N GLU A 19 5.97 13.02 -14.24
CA GLU A 19 6.08 13.37 -12.81
C GLU A 19 4.83 14.17 -12.41
N GLU A 20 3.87 13.45 -11.85
CA GLU A 20 2.65 13.98 -11.25
C GLU A 20 2.98 14.59 -9.88
N LYS A 21 2.89 15.92 -9.78
CA LYS A 21 2.85 16.62 -8.50
C LYS A 21 1.52 16.35 -7.80
N ALA A 22 1.64 15.71 -6.65
CA ALA A 22 0.66 15.60 -5.58
C ALA A 22 -0.25 16.82 -5.38
N VAL A 23 -1.57 16.59 -5.34
CA VAL A 23 -2.51 17.30 -4.45
C VAL A 23 -3.64 16.34 -4.07
N VAL A 24 -3.69 15.98 -2.78
CA VAL A 24 -4.81 15.29 -2.14
C VAL A 24 -5.86 16.34 -1.76
N PRO A 25 -7.12 16.25 -2.21
CA PRO A 25 -8.20 17.06 -1.65
C PRO A 25 -8.77 16.36 -0.40
N LEU A 26 -8.59 17.00 0.76
CA LEU A 26 -9.20 16.55 2.02
C LEU A 26 -10.67 17.02 2.08
N PRO A 27 -11.63 16.20 2.56
CA PRO A 27 -13.04 16.57 2.63
C PRO A 27 -13.35 17.53 3.79
N LEU A 28 -14.20 18.53 3.53
CA LEU A 28 -14.73 19.48 4.52
C LEU A 28 -15.61 18.79 5.58
N PRO A 29 -15.54 19.19 6.87
CA PRO A 29 -16.48 18.77 7.89
C PRO A 29 -17.78 19.63 7.87
N PRO A 30 -18.97 19.03 8.08
CA PRO A 30 -20.23 19.76 8.24
C PRO A 30 -20.60 19.92 9.72
N ALA A 31 -20.79 21.15 10.19
CA ALA A 31 -21.66 21.48 11.33
C ALA A 31 -21.74 22.99 11.55
N LEU A 32 -22.92 23.60 11.35
CA LEU A 32 -23.60 24.40 12.37
C LEU A 32 -25.00 24.80 11.91
N ASP A 33 -26.02 24.26 12.56
CA ASP A 33 -27.42 24.67 12.45
C ASP A 33 -27.67 26.03 13.12
N LYS A 34 -28.45 26.90 12.47
CA LYS A 34 -29.29 27.93 13.10
C LYS A 34 -30.57 28.11 12.28
N PRO A 35 -31.77 27.79 12.81
CA PRO A 35 -33.01 28.33 12.30
C PRO A 35 -33.32 29.64 13.04
N ASP A 36 -33.40 30.74 12.29
CA ASP A 36 -33.80 32.05 12.79
C ASP A 36 -35.32 32.19 12.77
N ASP A 37 -35.89 32.46 13.93
CA ASP A 37 -37.32 32.60 14.20
C ASP A 37 -37.87 33.88 13.57
N SER A 38 -38.76 33.74 12.61
CA SER A 38 -39.57 34.86 12.13
C SER A 38 -40.93 34.39 11.66
N LYS A 39 -41.87 34.27 12.62
CA LYS A 39 -43.32 34.50 12.42
C LYS A 39 -44.08 34.28 13.73
N ALA A 40 -44.31 35.35 14.49
CA ALA A 40 -45.41 35.42 15.45
C ALA A 40 -45.65 36.86 15.94
N LEU A 41 -46.46 37.64 15.23
CA LEU A 41 -47.27 38.74 15.79
C LEU A 41 -48.45 38.99 14.84
N VAL A 42 -49.53 38.22 14.99
CA VAL A 42 -50.85 38.61 14.47
C VAL A 42 -51.65 39.13 15.65
N VAL A 43 -51.84 40.44 15.64
CA VAL A 43 -52.66 41.21 16.56
C VAL A 43 -54.13 40.77 16.42
N VAL A 44 -54.70 40.43 17.57
CA VAL A 44 -56.13 40.24 17.80
C VAL A 44 -56.89 41.51 17.37
N ARG A 45 -57.80 41.38 16.41
CA ARG A 45 -58.98 42.24 16.32
C ARG A 45 -60.24 41.39 16.43
N LYS A 46 -61.02 41.85 17.39
CA LYS A 46 -62.28 41.37 17.92
C LYS A 46 -63.39 41.74 16.96
N ASP A 47 -64.09 40.74 16.44
CA ASP A 47 -65.44 40.91 15.91
C ASP A 47 -66.42 40.14 16.77
N ALA A 48 -67.49 40.85 17.12
CA ALA A 48 -68.55 40.43 18.01
C ALA A 48 -69.66 39.73 17.23
N ALA A 49 -70.35 38.87 17.96
CA ALA A 49 -71.75 38.48 17.77
C ALA A 49 -72.13 37.67 16.53
N GLU A 50 -72.34 36.36 16.74
CA GLU A 50 -73.70 35.80 16.67
C GLU A 50 -73.73 34.45 17.39
N GLU A 51 -74.38 34.39 18.56
CA GLU A 51 -74.84 33.14 19.14
C GLU A 51 -75.94 32.56 18.24
N LYS A 52 -75.58 31.61 17.39
CA LYS A 52 -76.51 30.56 16.96
C LYS A 52 -76.18 29.30 17.72
N LYS A 53 -77.11 28.88 18.59
CA LYS A 53 -77.12 27.55 19.20
C LYS A 53 -76.88 26.50 18.11
N PRO A 54 -75.85 25.64 18.21
CA PRO A 54 -75.79 24.48 17.36
C PRO A 54 -76.74 23.44 17.95
N GLU A 55 -77.74 23.07 17.18
CA GLU A 55 -78.41 21.79 17.30
C GLU A 55 -77.44 20.70 16.81
N GLU A 56 -76.23 20.58 17.40
CA GLU A 56 -75.11 19.91 16.71
C GLU A 56 -74.06 19.28 17.65
N GLY A 57 -74.46 18.82 18.82
CA GLY A 57 -73.56 18.09 19.74
C GLY A 57 -73.26 16.65 19.29
N SER A 58 -74.18 16.03 18.54
CA SER A 58 -74.05 14.63 18.08
C SER A 58 -73.29 14.52 16.76
N VAL A 59 -73.67 15.31 15.75
CA VAL A 59 -73.10 15.24 14.38
C VAL A 59 -71.61 15.58 14.37
N ASN A 60 -71.19 16.57 15.17
CA ASN A 60 -69.78 16.93 15.31
C ASN A 60 -68.95 15.82 15.99
N ARG A 61 -69.51 15.13 16.99
CA ARG A 61 -68.82 14.01 17.66
C ARG A 61 -68.61 12.83 16.71
N ASP A 62 -69.63 12.47 15.94
CA ASP A 62 -69.56 11.37 14.97
C ASP A 62 -68.57 11.69 13.84
N ALA A 63 -68.52 12.94 13.37
CA ALA A 63 -67.53 13.40 12.40
C ALA A 63 -66.10 13.34 12.96
N VAL A 64 -65.87 13.73 14.22
CA VAL A 64 -64.56 13.61 14.88
C VAL A 64 -64.16 12.15 15.06
N LEU A 65 -65.08 11.28 15.49
CA LEU A 65 -64.83 9.85 15.62
C LEU A 65 -64.48 9.19 14.28
N ALA A 66 -65.16 9.57 13.18
CA ALA A 66 -64.85 9.10 11.84
C ALA A 66 -63.46 9.54 11.36
N ARG A 67 -63.04 10.77 11.68
CA ARG A 67 -61.68 11.26 11.41
C ARG A 67 -60.63 10.46 12.18
N VAL A 68 -60.82 10.30 13.49
CA VAL A 68 -59.91 9.50 14.34
C VAL A 68 -59.83 8.05 13.86
N ALA A 69 -60.95 7.44 13.47
CA ALA A 69 -60.96 6.08 12.91
C ALA A 69 -60.18 6.00 11.58
N THR A 70 -60.32 7.02 10.73
CA THR A 70 -59.59 7.12 9.46
C THR A 70 -58.09 7.31 9.70
N GLU A 71 -57.70 8.20 10.62
CA GLU A 71 -56.31 8.43 11.02
C GLU A 71 -55.69 7.16 11.60
N LYS A 72 -56.40 6.44 12.48
CA LYS A 72 -55.96 5.16 13.01
C LYS A 72 -55.71 4.14 11.88
N ARG A 73 -56.63 4.05 10.91
CA ARG A 73 -56.49 3.16 9.75
C ARG A 73 -55.25 3.53 8.91
N LEU A 74 -55.07 4.82 8.61
CA LEU A 74 -53.94 5.30 7.83
C LEU A 74 -52.60 5.06 8.56
N SER A 75 -52.55 5.28 9.87
CA SER A 75 -51.36 5.00 10.68
C SER A 75 -51.00 3.51 10.67
N LEU A 76 -51.99 2.61 10.76
CA LEU A 76 -51.75 1.17 10.66
C LEU A 76 -51.24 0.75 9.28
N ILE A 77 -51.82 1.32 8.21
CA ILE A 77 -51.36 1.07 6.83
C ILE A 77 -49.91 1.55 6.65
N LYS A 78 -49.59 2.76 7.12
CA LYS A 78 -48.22 3.30 7.05
C LYS A 78 -47.23 2.45 7.84
N ALA A 79 -47.58 2.01 9.04
CA ALA A 79 -46.70 1.15 9.85
C ALA A 79 -46.46 -0.21 9.18
N TRP A 80 -47.49 -0.77 8.53
CA TRP A 80 -47.36 -2.01 7.77
C TRP A 80 -46.49 -1.81 6.51
N GLU A 81 -46.71 -0.74 5.75
CA GLU A 81 -45.90 -0.39 4.59
C GLU A 81 -44.43 -0.23 4.96
N GLU A 82 -44.14 0.49 6.04
CA GLU A 82 -42.77 0.69 6.53
C GLU A 82 -42.13 -0.64 6.99
N SER A 83 -42.91 -1.53 7.61
CA SER A 83 -42.43 -2.88 7.95
C SER A 83 -42.04 -3.68 6.72
N GLU A 84 -42.85 -3.63 5.64
CA GLU A 84 -42.54 -4.32 4.39
C GLU A 84 -41.32 -3.71 3.69
N LYS A 85 -41.19 -2.38 3.67
CA LYS A 85 -39.98 -1.69 3.17
C LYS A 85 -38.74 -2.10 3.95
N SER A 86 -38.80 -2.11 5.28
CA SER A 86 -37.69 -2.53 6.13
C SER A 86 -37.27 -3.98 5.87
N LYS A 87 -38.23 -4.90 5.64
CA LYS A 87 -37.92 -6.28 5.25
C LYS A 87 -37.18 -6.36 3.92
N ALA A 88 -37.63 -5.60 2.91
CA ALA A 88 -36.98 -5.54 1.61
C ALA A 88 -35.55 -4.98 1.72
N GLU A 89 -35.39 -3.89 2.47
CA GLU A 89 -34.09 -3.25 2.70
C GLU A 89 -33.12 -4.18 3.43
N ASN A 90 -33.55 -4.82 4.52
CA ASN A 90 -32.71 -5.79 5.25
C ASN A 90 -32.25 -6.95 4.37
N LYS A 91 -33.13 -7.43 3.47
CA LYS A 91 -32.76 -8.46 2.50
C LYS A 91 -31.72 -7.95 1.50
N ALA A 92 -31.89 -6.74 0.98
CA ALA A 92 -30.93 -6.11 0.08
C ALA A 92 -29.57 -5.90 0.77
N GLN A 93 -29.55 -5.37 1.98
CA GLN A 93 -28.33 -5.16 2.78
C GLN A 93 -27.59 -6.46 3.06
N LYS A 94 -28.31 -7.54 3.39
CA LYS A 94 -27.72 -8.87 3.57
C LYS A 94 -27.05 -9.37 2.28
N ASN A 95 -27.73 -9.23 1.14
CA ASN A 95 -27.18 -9.63 -0.15
C ASN A 95 -25.95 -8.80 -0.52
N MET A 96 -26.02 -7.47 -0.34
CA MET A 96 -24.89 -6.57 -0.60
C MET A 96 -23.68 -6.93 0.27
N SER A 97 -23.91 -7.18 1.57
CA SER A 97 -22.85 -7.62 2.48
C SER A 97 -22.22 -8.94 2.04
N SER A 98 -23.02 -9.89 1.54
CA SER A 98 -22.52 -11.15 0.99
C SER A 98 -21.66 -10.96 -0.26
N VAL A 99 -22.04 -10.03 -1.14
CA VAL A 99 -21.26 -9.70 -2.34
C VAL A 99 -19.92 -9.08 -1.94
N VAL A 100 -19.93 -8.08 -1.06
CA VAL A 100 -18.70 -7.43 -0.56
C VAL A 100 -17.77 -8.44 0.12
N ALA A 101 -18.31 -9.35 0.95
CA ALA A 101 -17.51 -10.39 1.58
C ALA A 101 -16.85 -11.32 0.54
N TRP A 102 -17.59 -11.70 -0.51
CA TRP A 102 -17.07 -12.53 -1.59
C TRP A 102 -15.99 -11.82 -2.39
N GLU A 103 -16.19 -10.55 -2.73
CA GLU A 103 -15.20 -9.71 -3.42
C GLU A 103 -13.91 -9.57 -2.59
N ASN A 104 -14.06 -9.28 -1.30
CA ASN A 104 -12.93 -9.18 -0.37
C ASN A 104 -12.17 -10.51 -0.27
N SER A 105 -12.88 -11.65 -0.26
CA SER A 105 -12.24 -12.97 -0.27
C SER A 105 -11.43 -13.19 -1.55
N LYS A 106 -11.98 -12.85 -2.72
CA LYS A 106 -11.25 -12.97 -4.00
C LYS A 106 -10.04 -12.05 -4.07
N LYS A 107 -10.20 -10.80 -3.61
CA LYS A 107 -9.11 -9.84 -3.52
C LYS A 107 -7.98 -10.35 -2.62
N ALA A 108 -8.32 -10.84 -1.43
CA ALA A 108 -7.34 -11.41 -0.51
C ALA A 108 -6.60 -12.61 -1.09
N THR A 109 -7.26 -13.46 -1.89
CA THR A 109 -6.58 -14.56 -2.59
C THR A 109 -5.55 -14.04 -3.59
N LEU A 110 -5.91 -13.07 -4.43
CA LEU A 110 -5.00 -12.48 -5.40
C LEU A 110 -3.83 -11.74 -4.74
N ASP A 111 -4.10 -10.98 -3.68
CA ASP A 111 -3.08 -10.27 -2.90
C ASP A 111 -2.08 -11.26 -2.25
N ALA A 112 -2.55 -12.43 -1.82
CA ALA A 112 -1.69 -13.48 -1.28
C ALA A 112 -0.80 -14.11 -2.35
N GLU A 113 -1.33 -14.34 -3.56
CA GLU A 113 -0.54 -14.84 -4.69
C GLU A 113 0.54 -13.83 -5.11
N LEU A 114 0.19 -12.54 -5.16
CA LEU A 114 1.12 -11.46 -5.45
C LEU A 114 2.26 -11.42 -4.42
N LYS A 115 1.94 -11.43 -3.11
CA LYS A 115 2.95 -11.46 -2.04
C LYS A 115 3.87 -12.68 -2.12
N LYS A 116 3.34 -13.84 -2.49
CA LYS A 116 4.13 -15.06 -2.69
C LYS A 116 5.14 -14.89 -3.83
N ILE A 117 4.75 -14.26 -4.93
CA ILE A 117 5.65 -13.97 -6.05
C ILE A 117 6.73 -12.97 -5.64
N GLU A 118 6.36 -11.91 -4.92
CA GLU A 118 7.31 -10.92 -4.40
C GLU A 118 8.35 -11.56 -3.47
N GLU A 119 7.93 -12.42 -2.54
CA GLU A 119 8.83 -13.14 -1.65
C GLU A 119 9.81 -14.05 -2.43
N GLN A 120 9.33 -14.74 -3.46
CA GLN A 120 10.19 -15.56 -4.32
C GLN A 120 11.21 -14.73 -5.10
N LEU A 121 10.82 -13.55 -5.57
CA LEU A 121 11.75 -12.62 -6.24
C LEU A 121 12.81 -12.11 -5.27
N GLU A 122 12.42 -11.71 -4.06
CA GLU A 122 13.37 -11.22 -3.07
C GLU A 122 14.35 -12.31 -2.62
N LYS A 123 13.88 -13.56 -2.44
CA LYS A 123 14.74 -14.72 -2.19
C LYS A 123 15.77 -14.95 -3.30
N LYS A 124 15.33 -14.89 -4.57
CA LYS A 124 16.25 -15.02 -5.71
C LYS A 124 17.29 -13.90 -5.71
N LYS A 125 16.85 -12.65 -5.52
CA LYS A 125 17.72 -11.47 -5.46
C LYS A 125 18.77 -11.59 -4.35
N ALA A 126 18.35 -11.97 -3.14
CA ALA A 126 19.26 -12.22 -2.01
C ALA A 126 20.30 -13.30 -2.36
N GLY A 127 19.87 -14.42 -2.95
CA GLY A 127 20.78 -15.48 -3.38
C GLY A 127 21.79 -15.03 -4.45
N TYR A 128 21.42 -14.16 -5.38
CA TYR A 128 22.36 -13.58 -6.35
C TYR A 128 23.35 -12.61 -5.70
N ILE A 129 22.89 -11.78 -4.78
CA ILE A 129 23.76 -10.87 -4.01
C ILE A 129 24.80 -11.67 -3.23
N GLU A 130 24.38 -12.72 -2.54
CA GLU A 130 25.28 -13.60 -1.78
C GLU A 130 26.31 -14.28 -2.70
N LYS A 131 25.88 -14.86 -3.82
CA LYS A 131 26.80 -15.47 -4.81
C LYS A 131 27.86 -14.49 -5.29
N THR A 132 27.46 -13.24 -5.57
CA THR A 132 28.39 -12.20 -6.01
C THR A 132 29.36 -11.82 -4.90
N LYS A 133 28.90 -11.65 -3.67
CA LYS A 133 29.76 -11.40 -2.50
C LYS A 133 30.76 -12.54 -2.28
N ASN A 134 30.33 -13.79 -2.40
CA ASN A 134 31.20 -14.97 -2.26
C ASN A 134 32.27 -15.00 -3.35
N LYS A 135 31.93 -14.66 -4.61
CA LYS A 135 32.92 -14.53 -5.69
C LYS A 135 33.94 -13.44 -5.42
N ILE A 136 33.49 -12.28 -4.94
CA ILE A 136 34.37 -11.17 -4.57
C ILE A 136 35.31 -11.59 -3.44
N ALA A 137 34.79 -12.24 -2.40
CA ALA A 137 35.58 -12.76 -1.29
C ALA A 137 36.62 -13.80 -1.74
N ALA A 138 36.23 -14.72 -2.65
CA ALA A 138 37.14 -15.70 -3.22
C ALA A 138 38.29 -15.05 -4.01
N LEU A 139 37.98 -14.02 -4.82
CA LEU A 139 39.00 -13.23 -5.54
C LEU A 139 39.95 -12.52 -4.57
N HIS A 140 39.42 -11.93 -3.50
CA HIS A 140 40.23 -11.28 -2.48
C HIS A 140 41.17 -12.26 -1.80
N LYS A 141 40.64 -13.40 -1.34
CA LYS A 141 41.43 -14.48 -0.73
C LYS A 141 42.53 -14.97 -1.66
N GLN A 142 42.23 -15.21 -2.93
CA GLN A 142 43.24 -15.64 -3.91
C GLN A 142 44.33 -14.58 -4.11
N ALA A 143 43.97 -13.30 -4.11
CA ALA A 143 44.94 -12.21 -4.20
C ALA A 143 45.83 -12.12 -2.96
N GLU A 144 45.27 -12.31 -1.77
CA GLU A 144 46.01 -12.36 -0.51
C GLU A 144 46.96 -13.55 -0.45
N GLU A 145 46.52 -14.74 -0.88
CA GLU A 145 47.37 -15.94 -1.00
C GLU A 145 48.58 -15.67 -1.90
N LYS A 146 48.39 -15.02 -3.05
CA LYS A 146 49.49 -14.63 -3.94
C LYS A 146 50.44 -13.63 -3.28
N ARG A 147 49.92 -12.63 -2.55
CA ARG A 147 50.75 -11.67 -1.80
C ARG A 147 51.56 -12.37 -0.70
N ALA A 148 50.94 -13.29 0.03
CA ALA A 148 51.62 -14.07 1.06
C ALA A 148 52.74 -14.94 0.48
N LEU A 149 52.54 -15.55 -0.69
CA LEU A 149 53.59 -16.31 -1.37
C LEU A 149 54.77 -15.42 -1.81
N ILE A 150 54.49 -14.22 -2.33
CA ILE A 150 55.54 -13.25 -2.69
C ILE A 150 56.32 -12.83 -1.44
N GLU A 151 55.64 -12.52 -0.35
CA GLU A 151 56.28 -12.11 0.90
C GLU A 151 57.11 -13.25 1.52
N ALA A 152 56.61 -14.49 1.48
CA ALA A 152 57.36 -15.66 1.93
C ALA A 152 58.65 -15.84 1.13
N LYS A 153 58.59 -15.69 -0.20
CA LYS A 153 59.77 -15.79 -1.07
C LYS A 153 60.76 -14.65 -0.83
N ARG A 154 60.26 -13.42 -0.64
CA ARG A 154 61.08 -12.28 -0.23
C ARG A 154 61.82 -12.56 1.08
N GLY A 155 61.12 -13.09 2.09
CA GLY A 155 61.73 -13.48 3.36
C GLY A 155 62.79 -14.57 3.22
N GLU A 156 62.54 -15.59 2.40
CA GLU A 156 63.51 -16.65 2.09
C GLU A 156 64.79 -16.08 1.44
N ASP A 157 64.65 -15.19 0.45
CA ASP A 157 65.78 -14.59 -0.26
C ASP A 157 66.60 -13.66 0.67
N LEU A 158 65.94 -12.94 1.57
CA LEU A 158 66.61 -12.14 2.61
C LEU A 158 67.41 -13.03 3.58
N LEU A 159 66.81 -14.10 4.10
CA LEU A 159 67.50 -15.05 4.98
C LEU A 159 68.71 -15.69 4.29
N LYS A 160 68.58 -16.10 3.02
CA LYS A 160 69.72 -16.61 2.23
C LYS A 160 70.84 -15.58 2.09
N ALA A 161 70.50 -14.32 1.83
CA ALA A 161 71.48 -13.24 1.73
C ALA A 161 72.19 -13.00 3.07
N GLU A 162 71.44 -12.99 4.18
CA GLU A 162 71.97 -12.86 5.54
C GLU A 162 72.90 -14.01 5.88
N GLU A 163 72.47 -15.27 5.69
CA GLU A 163 73.29 -16.47 5.90
C GLU A 163 74.57 -16.42 5.07
N THR A 164 74.47 -16.02 3.80
CA THR A 164 75.62 -15.91 2.90
C THR A 164 76.57 -14.82 3.38
N SER A 165 76.06 -13.67 3.81
CA SER A 165 76.88 -12.59 4.37
C SER A 165 77.58 -13.00 5.67
N ALA A 166 76.89 -13.75 6.53
CA ALA A 166 77.43 -14.28 7.77
C ALA A 166 78.56 -15.29 7.50
N LYS A 167 78.38 -16.17 6.51
CA LYS A 167 79.45 -17.08 6.04
C LYS A 167 80.69 -16.30 5.61
N TYR A 168 80.54 -15.27 4.78
CA TYR A 168 81.67 -14.43 4.34
C TYR A 168 82.37 -13.70 5.50
N ARG A 169 81.60 -13.18 6.48
CA ARG A 169 82.17 -12.58 7.69
C ARG A 169 82.95 -13.59 8.53
N ALA A 170 82.47 -14.83 8.64
CA ALA A 170 83.14 -15.88 9.41
C ALA A 170 84.41 -16.42 8.72
N THR A 171 84.42 -16.55 7.39
CA THR A 171 85.56 -17.07 6.63
C THR A 171 86.56 -15.98 6.18
N GLY A 172 86.27 -14.71 6.41
CA GLY A 172 87.11 -13.58 5.97
C GLY A 172 87.21 -13.43 4.44
N THR A 173 86.28 -14.03 3.69
CA THR A 173 86.31 -14.04 2.22
C THR A 173 85.40 -12.95 1.66
N VAL A 174 85.86 -12.17 0.69
CA VAL A 174 85.06 -11.09 0.07
C VAL A 174 84.10 -11.66 -0.98
N PRO A 175 82.80 -11.27 -0.98
CA PRO A 175 81.86 -11.70 -2.02
C PRO A 175 82.36 -11.31 -3.42
N LYS A 176 82.35 -12.26 -4.36
CA LYS A 176 82.87 -12.05 -5.73
C LYS A 176 81.95 -11.23 -6.64
N LYS A 177 80.67 -11.08 -6.28
CA LYS A 177 79.69 -10.26 -6.99
C LYS A 177 79.29 -9.09 -6.09
N LEU A 178 79.99 -7.98 -6.20
CA LEU A 178 79.80 -6.81 -5.32
C LEU A 178 78.67 -5.88 -5.80
N LEU A 179 78.37 -5.86 -7.10
CA LEU A 179 77.44 -4.89 -7.71
C LEU A 179 76.82 -5.50 -8.98
N GLY A 180 75.58 -5.98 -8.90
CA GLY A 180 74.77 -6.31 -10.09
C GLY A 180 73.56 -5.38 -10.10
N CYS A 181 73.34 -4.65 -11.19
CA CYS A 181 72.27 -3.65 -11.31
C CYS A 181 70.88 -4.25 -11.00
N PHE A 182 70.08 -3.44 -10.30
CA PHE A 182 68.68 -3.68 -9.96
C PHE A 182 67.77 -3.73 -11.19
#